data_AF-A0A503K4C9-F1
#
_entry.id   AF-A0A503K4C9-F1
#
_cell.length_a   1.000
_cell.length_b   1.000
_cell.length_c   1.000
_cell.angle_alpha   90.00
_cell.angle_beta   90.00
_cell.angle_gamma   90.00
#
_symmetry.space_group_name_H-M   'P 1'
#
loop_
_entity.id
_entity.type
_entity.pdbx_description
1 polymer ?
#
loop_
_entity_poly.entity_id
_entity_poly.type
_entity_poly.pdbx_seq_one_letter_code
_entity_poly.pdbx_strand_id
1 'polypeptide(L)'
;MELRLNIEGAKTQELARGIAAAEAVLARAGITALQGAEGLFALEGWDIKGFPEDDRPTEEEDRAATVWLEADEAAAAACCAGWPEEKVPHHQIMELIDVPRTKLQAEAIPDTWPERKQLYPDVVKRLEITTGPDRQIDFDIAFVLGWVPERPTLDRVEPLSEDGDRIPFFTSDLAQVEEMARKALKDWTIEIDRDPCDAHVFNPAASDDGDELRMAAWRDFNGSFHMEKPPANPAIALTLAMMRGQSMHFE
;
A
#
# COMPACT_ATOMS: atom_id res chain seq x y z
N MET A 1 9.75 5.26 2.33
CA MET A 1 9.61 5.89 1.02
C MET A 1 10.39 5.12 -0.03
N GLU A 2 9.79 4.86 -1.17
CA GLU A 2 10.36 4.08 -2.28
C GLU A 2 10.06 4.74 -3.62
N LEU A 3 10.87 4.43 -4.63
CA LEU A 3 10.62 4.83 -6.01
C LEU A 3 9.64 3.86 -6.67
N ARG A 4 8.63 4.41 -7.33
CA ARG A 4 7.71 3.68 -8.21
C ARG A 4 7.78 4.26 -9.61
N LEU A 5 7.70 3.39 -10.62
CA LEU A 5 7.50 3.80 -12.01
C LEU A 5 6.08 3.48 -12.46
N ASN A 6 5.41 4.44 -13.09
CA ASN A 6 4.09 4.29 -13.66
C ASN A 6 4.18 4.26 -15.19
N ILE A 7 4.41 3.06 -15.76
CA ILE A 7 4.60 2.86 -17.20
C ILE A 7 3.63 1.79 -17.69
N GLU A 8 2.67 2.20 -18.53
CA GLU A 8 1.64 1.30 -19.04
C GLU A 8 2.25 0.14 -19.85
N GLY A 9 1.86 -1.09 -19.52
CA GLY A 9 2.31 -2.29 -20.21
C GLY A 9 3.72 -2.79 -19.82
N ALA A 10 4.40 -2.12 -18.88
CA ALA A 10 5.72 -2.53 -18.42
C ALA A 10 5.65 -3.78 -17.54
N LYS A 11 6.53 -4.74 -17.81
CA LYS A 11 6.71 -5.94 -17.00
C LYS A 11 7.54 -5.62 -15.77
N THR A 12 7.42 -6.42 -14.72
CA THR A 12 8.18 -6.26 -13.47
C THR A 12 9.69 -6.17 -13.67
N GLN A 13 10.25 -6.99 -14.55
CA GLN A 13 11.70 -6.94 -14.86
C GLN A 13 12.11 -5.66 -15.58
N GLU A 14 11.20 -5.03 -16.32
CA GLU A 14 11.44 -3.76 -17.01
C GLU A 14 11.39 -2.62 -15.98
N LEU A 15 10.37 -2.61 -15.13
CA LEU A 15 10.24 -1.67 -14.01
C LEU A 15 11.44 -1.74 -13.06
N ALA A 16 11.89 -2.94 -12.69
CA ALA A 16 13.06 -3.12 -11.82
C ALA A 16 14.35 -2.57 -12.43
N ARG A 17 14.54 -2.70 -13.75
CA ARG A 17 15.68 -2.08 -14.45
C ARG A 17 15.59 -0.55 -14.44
N GLY A 18 14.39 -0.01 -14.64
CA GLY A 18 14.15 1.43 -14.56
C GLY A 18 14.47 1.98 -13.17
N ILE A 19 13.95 1.35 -12.12
CA ILE A 19 14.21 1.76 -10.73
C ILE A 19 15.71 1.74 -10.43
N ALA A 20 16.41 0.66 -10.79
CA ALA A 20 17.85 0.57 -10.58
C ALA A 20 18.63 1.67 -11.32
N ALA A 21 18.16 2.10 -12.50
CA ALA A 21 18.78 3.19 -13.26
C ALA A 21 18.58 4.54 -12.57
N ALA A 22 17.36 4.84 -12.09
CA ALA A 22 17.09 6.05 -11.30
C ALA A 22 17.92 6.08 -10.00
N GLU A 23 17.97 4.98 -9.26
CA GLU A 23 18.76 4.88 -8.03
C GLU A 23 20.25 5.13 -8.29
N ALA A 24 20.78 4.64 -9.42
CA ALA A 24 22.17 4.89 -9.80
C ALA A 24 22.44 6.37 -10.08
N VAL A 25 21.50 7.10 -10.69
CA VAL A 25 21.60 8.54 -10.92
C VAL A 25 21.59 9.31 -9.60
N LEU A 26 20.62 9.02 -8.73
CA LEU A 26 20.51 9.64 -7.40
C LEU A 26 21.77 9.38 -6.56
N ALA A 27 22.25 8.14 -6.53
CA ALA A 27 23.46 7.76 -5.81
C ALA A 27 24.72 8.47 -6.34
N ARG A 28 24.85 8.61 -7.67
CA ARG A 28 25.96 9.35 -8.30
C ARG A 28 25.94 10.83 -7.92
N ALA A 29 24.75 11.43 -7.82
CA ALA A 29 24.56 12.82 -7.42
C ALA A 29 24.69 13.04 -5.90
N GLY A 30 24.69 11.97 -5.10
CA GLY A 30 24.79 12.04 -3.66
C GLY A 30 23.53 12.60 -2.97
N ILE A 31 22.36 12.47 -3.61
CA ILE A 31 21.09 12.88 -3.04
C ILE A 31 20.18 11.66 -2.79
N THR A 32 19.30 11.77 -1.81
CA THR A 32 18.24 10.79 -1.58
C THR A 32 17.07 11.01 -2.54
N ALA A 33 16.26 9.97 -2.74
CA ALA A 33 15.03 10.08 -3.52
C ALA A 33 14.06 11.12 -2.91
N LEU A 34 13.98 11.22 -1.58
CA LEU A 34 13.17 12.24 -0.90
C LEU A 34 13.63 13.65 -1.26
N GLN A 35 14.92 13.93 -1.19
CA GLN A 35 15.45 15.25 -1.57
C GLN A 35 15.16 15.59 -3.03
N GLY A 36 15.27 14.62 -3.94
CA GLY A 36 14.93 14.82 -5.36
C GLY A 36 13.45 15.14 -5.55
N ALA A 37 12.55 14.39 -4.90
CA ALA A 37 11.11 14.61 -4.99
C ALA A 37 10.68 15.95 -4.38
N GLU A 38 11.24 16.33 -3.22
CA GLU A 38 11.01 17.63 -2.58
C GLU A 38 11.49 18.79 -3.48
N GLY A 39 12.66 18.63 -4.11
CA GLY A 39 13.19 19.59 -5.08
C GLY A 39 12.24 19.76 -6.28
N LEU A 40 11.79 18.66 -6.88
CA LEU A 40 10.84 18.72 -7.99
C LEU A 40 9.52 19.36 -7.55
N PHE A 41 9.00 19.01 -6.36
CA PHE A 41 7.78 19.61 -5.83
C PHE A 41 7.89 21.13 -5.65
N ALA A 42 9.04 21.61 -5.14
CA ALA A 42 9.29 23.05 -5.02
C ALA A 42 9.32 23.74 -6.39
N LEU A 43 9.98 23.12 -7.38
CA LEU A 43 10.07 23.64 -8.75
C LEU A 43 8.71 23.71 -9.45
N GLU A 44 7.95 22.62 -9.46
CA GLU A 44 6.62 22.54 -10.07
C GLU A 44 5.61 23.44 -9.33
N GLY A 45 5.70 23.50 -7.99
CA GLY A 45 4.90 24.40 -7.18
C GLY A 45 5.16 25.87 -7.49
N TRP A 46 6.40 26.22 -7.83
CA TRP A 46 6.78 27.58 -8.26
C TRP A 46 6.25 27.91 -9.67
N ASP A 47 6.33 26.97 -10.62
CA ASP A 47 5.76 27.10 -11.97
C ASP A 47 4.23 27.29 -11.92
N ILE A 48 3.52 26.44 -11.17
CA ILE A 48 2.05 26.52 -11.01
C ILE A 48 1.61 27.89 -10.47
N LYS A 49 2.43 28.51 -9.61
CA LYS A 49 2.15 29.84 -9.04
C LYS A 49 2.53 31.00 -9.98
N GLY A 50 3.12 30.73 -11.14
CA GLY A 50 3.54 31.74 -12.11
C GLY A 50 4.87 32.42 -11.78
N PHE A 51 5.80 31.69 -11.17
CA PHE A 51 7.17 32.13 -10.85
C PHE A 51 7.31 33.36 -9.93
N PRO A 52 6.58 33.47 -8.81
CA PRO A 52 6.77 34.55 -7.84
C PRO A 52 8.20 34.61 -7.28
N GLU A 53 8.80 35.80 -7.18
CA GLU A 53 10.20 35.97 -6.75
C GLU A 53 10.46 35.45 -5.31
N ASP A 54 9.51 35.66 -4.39
CA ASP A 54 9.65 35.29 -2.98
C ASP A 54 9.53 33.78 -2.71
N ASP A 55 9.01 33.03 -3.68
CA ASP A 55 8.69 31.60 -3.58
C ASP A 55 9.61 30.77 -4.51
N ARG A 56 10.71 31.37 -4.99
CA ARG A 56 11.69 30.72 -5.85
C ARG A 56 12.39 29.58 -5.11
N PRO A 57 12.53 28.38 -5.71
CA PRO A 57 13.33 27.30 -5.15
C PRO A 57 14.76 27.75 -4.86
N THR A 58 15.30 27.25 -3.75
CA THR A 58 16.71 27.41 -3.42
C THR A 58 17.61 26.71 -4.45
N GLU A 59 18.89 27.07 -4.48
CA GLU A 59 19.87 26.40 -5.36
C GLU A 59 19.97 24.89 -5.08
N GLU A 60 19.74 24.46 -3.84
CA GLU A 60 19.77 23.04 -3.48
C GLU A 60 18.53 22.30 -3.97
N GLU A 61 17.34 22.91 -3.87
CA GLU A 61 16.09 22.36 -4.38
C GLU A 61 16.10 22.30 -5.92
N ASP A 62 16.58 23.34 -6.60
CA ASP A 62 16.71 23.38 -8.06
C ASP A 62 17.68 22.30 -8.58
N ARG A 63 18.82 22.12 -7.88
CA ARG A 63 19.74 21.02 -8.16
C ARG A 63 19.09 19.66 -7.93
N ALA A 64 18.35 19.50 -6.84
CA ALA A 64 17.69 18.23 -6.52
C ALA A 64 16.59 17.89 -7.54
N ALA A 65 15.81 18.88 -7.98
CA ALA A 65 14.82 18.75 -9.04
C ALA A 65 15.46 18.31 -10.37
N THR A 66 16.58 18.93 -10.74
CA THR A 66 17.34 18.57 -11.95
C THR A 66 17.77 17.10 -11.91
N VAL A 67 18.33 16.65 -10.79
CA VAL A 67 18.76 15.25 -10.63
C VAL A 67 17.55 14.29 -10.63
N TRP A 68 16.42 14.68 -10.07
CA TRP A 68 15.18 13.89 -10.13
C TRP A 68 14.72 13.69 -11.57
N LEU A 69 14.72 14.74 -12.39
CA LEU A 69 14.37 14.66 -13.82
C LEU A 69 15.36 13.78 -14.61
N GLU A 70 16.66 13.88 -14.33
CA GLU A 70 17.66 12.97 -14.92
C GLU A 70 17.42 11.50 -14.53
N ALA A 71 17.02 11.27 -13.28
CA ALA A 71 16.72 9.92 -12.78
C ALA A 71 15.44 9.36 -13.41
N ASP A 72 14.40 10.19 -13.60
CA ASP A 72 13.17 9.84 -14.31
C ASP A 72 13.44 9.44 -15.78
N GLU A 73 14.24 10.24 -16.50
CA GLU A 73 14.64 9.95 -17.87
C GLU A 73 15.44 8.64 -17.97
N ALA A 74 16.39 8.43 -17.05
CA ALA A 74 17.17 7.20 -16.99
C ALA A 74 16.29 5.97 -16.70
N ALA A 75 15.30 6.12 -15.82
CA ALA A 75 14.34 5.07 -15.50
C ALA A 75 13.48 4.70 -16.72
N ALA A 76 12.93 5.71 -17.43
CA ALA A 76 12.14 5.50 -18.63
C ALA A 76 12.96 4.79 -19.72
N ALA A 77 14.19 5.25 -19.98
CA ALA A 77 15.07 4.66 -20.98
C ALA A 77 15.45 3.20 -20.66
N ALA A 78 15.75 2.89 -19.40
CA ALA A 78 16.13 1.53 -18.98
C ALA A 78 14.94 0.57 -18.89
N CYS A 79 13.76 1.08 -18.49
CA CYS A 79 12.52 0.31 -18.47
C CYS A 79 12.12 -0.08 -19.89
N CYS A 80 11.93 0.92 -20.76
CA CYS A 80 11.42 0.77 -22.12
C CYS A 80 12.50 0.35 -23.15
N ALA A 81 13.64 -0.20 -22.68
CA ALA A 81 14.70 -0.65 -23.57
C ALA A 81 14.17 -1.69 -24.57
N GLY A 82 14.20 -1.34 -25.87
CA GLY A 82 13.71 -2.19 -26.95
C GLY A 82 12.21 -2.06 -27.25
N TRP A 83 11.53 -1.09 -26.65
CA TRP A 83 10.14 -0.79 -26.97
C TRP A 83 10.02 0.04 -28.27
N PRO A 84 8.87 -0.05 -28.97
CA PRO A 84 8.52 0.91 -30.01
C PRO A 84 8.44 2.33 -29.45
N GLU A 85 8.91 3.32 -30.21
CA GLU A 85 9.00 4.73 -29.78
C GLU A 85 7.64 5.28 -29.32
N GLU A 86 6.56 4.91 -30.02
CA GLU A 86 5.19 5.34 -29.70
C GLU A 86 4.66 4.80 -28.36
N LYS A 87 5.36 3.84 -27.75
CA LYS A 87 5.02 3.27 -26.43
C LYS A 87 5.92 3.79 -25.32
N VAL A 88 6.94 4.57 -25.64
CA VAL A 88 7.81 5.16 -24.62
C VAL A 88 7.11 6.39 -24.04
N PRO A 89 6.92 6.49 -22.72
CA PRO A 89 6.30 7.64 -22.11
C PRO A 89 7.19 8.89 -22.29
N HIS A 90 6.55 10.02 -22.57
CA HIS A 90 7.20 11.35 -22.68
C HIS A 90 6.85 12.29 -21.51
N HIS A 91 6.25 11.76 -20.46
CA HIS A 91 5.89 12.46 -19.23
C HIS A 91 6.69 11.88 -18.05
N GLN A 92 6.69 12.58 -16.91
CA GLN A 92 7.28 12.07 -15.68
C GLN A 92 6.57 10.78 -15.26
N ILE A 93 7.36 9.73 -15.01
CA ILE A 93 6.85 8.39 -14.66
C ILE A 93 7.27 7.94 -13.26
N MET A 94 8.19 8.66 -12.63
CA MET A 94 8.76 8.34 -11.34
C MET A 94 8.02 9.06 -10.21
N GLU A 95 7.62 8.29 -9.21
CA GLU A 95 6.92 8.77 -8.01
C GLU A 95 7.71 8.35 -6.76
N LEU A 96 7.70 9.20 -5.74
CA LEU A 96 8.11 8.82 -4.38
C LEU A 96 6.85 8.51 -3.57
N ILE A 97 6.72 7.27 -3.14
CA ILE A 97 5.56 6.84 -2.36
C ILE A 97 5.95 6.62 -0.91
N ASP A 98 5.19 7.23 0.01
CA ASP A 98 5.28 6.94 1.44
C ASP A 98 4.41 5.73 1.76
N VAL A 99 4.97 4.55 1.52
CA VAL A 99 4.33 3.31 1.95
C VAL A 99 4.96 2.93 3.28
N PRO A 100 4.21 2.91 4.40
CA PRO A 100 4.49 1.95 5.45
C PRO A 100 4.38 0.61 4.74
N ARG A 101 5.51 -0.05 4.44
CA ARG A 101 5.52 -1.36 3.79
C ARG A 101 4.60 -2.30 4.57
N THR A 102 3.33 -2.42 4.18
CA THR A 102 2.64 -3.67 4.37
C THR A 102 3.37 -4.65 3.46
N LYS A 103 3.70 -5.83 3.98
CA LYS A 103 4.40 -6.89 3.24
C LYS A 103 3.70 -7.31 1.93
N LEU A 104 2.53 -6.76 1.64
CA LEU A 104 1.81 -6.83 0.37
C LEU A 104 2.62 -6.45 -0.88
N GLN A 105 3.58 -5.51 -0.79
CA GLN A 105 4.29 -5.03 -1.99
C GLN A 105 5.78 -5.36 -2.06
N ALA A 106 6.47 -5.59 -0.92
CA ALA A 106 7.91 -5.84 -0.93
C ALA A 106 8.29 -7.21 -1.50
N GLU A 107 7.35 -8.17 -1.53
CA GLU A 107 7.50 -9.46 -2.20
C GLU A 107 6.19 -9.84 -2.92
N ALA A 108 5.71 -8.98 -3.83
CA ALA A 108 4.87 -9.46 -4.90
C ALA A 108 5.73 -10.41 -5.77
N ILE A 109 5.83 -11.68 -5.36
CA ILE A 109 6.11 -12.80 -6.24
C ILE A 109 5.10 -12.64 -7.37
N PRO A 110 5.51 -12.20 -8.59
CA PRO A 110 4.58 -11.77 -9.63
C PRO A 110 3.58 -12.88 -10.01
N ASP A 111 3.97 -14.13 -9.79
CA ASP A 111 3.16 -15.31 -10.13
C ASP A 111 1.87 -15.43 -9.30
N THR A 112 1.85 -14.95 -8.05
CA THR A 112 0.70 -15.15 -7.14
C THR A 112 -0.22 -13.94 -7.03
N TRP A 113 0.19 -12.76 -7.52
CA TRP A 113 -0.61 -11.54 -7.45
C TRP A 113 -2.00 -11.67 -8.10
N PRO A 114 -2.16 -12.27 -9.30
CA PRO A 114 -3.48 -12.49 -9.88
C PRO A 114 -4.39 -13.33 -8.98
N GLU A 115 -3.85 -14.37 -8.34
CA GLU A 115 -4.60 -15.23 -7.42
C GLU A 115 -5.00 -14.49 -6.15
N ARG A 116 -4.10 -13.70 -5.57
CA ARG A 116 -4.37 -12.85 -4.40
C ARG A 116 -5.48 -11.83 -4.72
N LYS A 117 -5.38 -11.13 -5.85
CA LYS A 117 -6.40 -10.17 -6.31
C LYS A 117 -7.76 -10.83 -6.53
N GLN A 118 -7.79 -12.04 -7.08
CA GLN A 118 -9.03 -12.80 -7.26
C GLN A 118 -9.63 -13.27 -5.93
N LEU A 119 -8.78 -13.70 -4.98
CA LEU A 119 -9.23 -14.26 -3.70
C LEU A 119 -9.65 -13.20 -2.68
N TYR A 120 -9.06 -12.01 -2.73
CA TYR A 120 -9.30 -10.93 -1.81
C TYR A 120 -10.80 -10.60 -1.57
N PRO A 121 -11.63 -10.33 -2.60
CA PRO A 121 -13.05 -10.05 -2.40
C PRO A 121 -13.81 -11.24 -1.79
N ASP A 122 -13.38 -12.47 -2.06
CA ASP A 122 -13.98 -13.68 -1.48
C ASP A 122 -13.59 -13.88 -0.01
N VAL A 123 -12.41 -13.42 0.41
CA VAL A 123 -12.04 -13.37 1.85
C VAL A 123 -12.92 -12.38 2.59
N VAL A 124 -13.11 -11.17 2.05
CA VAL A 124 -13.97 -10.15 2.66
C VAL A 124 -15.39 -10.68 2.81
N LYS A 125 -16.01 -11.20 1.74
CA LYS A 125 -17.37 -11.77 1.81
C LYS A 125 -17.50 -12.90 2.84
N ARG A 126 -16.49 -13.75 2.99
CA ARG A 126 -16.49 -14.83 4.00
C ARG A 126 -16.39 -14.28 5.42
N LEU A 127 -15.57 -13.26 5.65
CA LEU A 127 -15.53 -12.55 6.94
C LEU A 127 -16.87 -11.89 7.28
N GLU A 128 -17.59 -11.38 6.29
CA GLU A 128 -18.90 -10.73 6.49
C GLU A 128 -19.98 -11.71 6.97
N ILE A 129 -19.92 -12.97 6.55
CA ILE A 129 -20.95 -13.98 6.86
C ILE A 129 -20.53 -15.02 7.89
N THR A 130 -19.25 -15.07 8.27
CA THR A 130 -18.78 -16.05 9.24
C THR A 130 -19.40 -15.79 10.61
N THR A 131 -19.79 -16.86 11.29
CA THR A 131 -20.46 -16.81 12.60
C THR A 131 -19.50 -17.02 13.77
N GLY A 132 -18.20 -17.15 13.49
CA GLY A 132 -17.18 -17.37 14.51
C GLY A 132 -15.77 -17.58 13.95
N PRO A 133 -14.87 -18.14 14.77
CA PRO A 133 -13.51 -18.47 14.36
C PRO A 133 -13.45 -19.36 13.11
N ASP A 134 -12.64 -18.97 12.13
CA ASP A 134 -12.38 -19.74 10.92
C ASP A 134 -10.90 -19.64 10.55
N ARG A 135 -10.18 -20.75 10.77
CA ARG A 135 -8.74 -20.80 10.56
C ARG A 135 -8.34 -20.79 9.07
N GLN A 136 -9.20 -21.26 8.18
CA GLN A 136 -8.91 -21.19 6.75
C GLN A 136 -9.05 -19.75 6.24
N ILE A 137 -9.99 -18.98 6.78
CA ILE A 137 -10.08 -17.53 6.52
C ILE A 137 -8.81 -16.83 7.03
N ASP A 138 -8.33 -17.15 8.24
CA ASP A 138 -7.07 -16.57 8.76
C ASP A 138 -5.87 -16.80 7.82
N PHE A 139 -5.75 -18.02 7.29
CA PHE A 139 -4.69 -18.37 6.32
C PHE A 139 -4.86 -17.64 5.00
N ASP A 140 -6.09 -17.53 4.51
CA ASP A 140 -6.38 -16.81 3.27
C ASP A 140 -6.09 -15.31 3.43
N ILE A 141 -6.36 -14.72 4.61
CA ILE A 141 -5.96 -13.34 4.96
C ILE A 141 -4.45 -13.20 4.87
N ALA A 142 -3.69 -14.06 5.55
CA ALA A 142 -2.23 -14.01 5.51
C ALA A 142 -1.68 -14.13 4.08
N PHE A 143 -2.28 -14.99 3.25
CA PHE A 143 -1.89 -15.13 1.84
C PHE A 143 -2.22 -13.90 1.01
N VAL A 144 -3.45 -13.37 1.07
CA VAL A 144 -3.82 -12.18 0.29
C VAL A 144 -3.03 -10.95 0.74
N LEU A 145 -2.70 -10.84 2.03
CA LEU A 145 -1.82 -9.80 2.59
C LEU A 145 -0.33 -10.03 2.32
N GLY A 146 0.04 -11.10 1.60
CA GLY A 146 1.42 -11.37 1.22
C GLY A 146 2.35 -11.74 2.36
N TRP A 147 1.83 -12.24 3.47
CA TRP A 147 2.64 -12.70 4.61
C TRP A 147 3.21 -14.10 4.41
N VAL A 148 2.59 -14.86 3.50
CA VAL A 148 3.02 -16.19 3.09
C VAL A 148 3.05 -16.28 1.56
N PRO A 149 4.05 -16.97 0.98
CA PRO A 149 4.23 -17.04 -0.46
C PRO A 149 3.20 -17.96 -1.14
N GLU A 150 2.74 -19.00 -0.46
CA GLU A 150 1.75 -19.97 -0.96
C GLU A 150 0.49 -19.94 -0.11
N ARG A 151 -0.67 -20.15 -0.75
CA ARG A 151 -1.95 -20.23 -0.05
C ARG A 151 -1.98 -21.47 0.86
N PRO A 152 -2.10 -21.30 2.18
CA PRO A 152 -2.09 -22.42 3.11
C PRO A 152 -3.42 -23.15 3.14
N THR A 153 -3.37 -24.44 3.47
CA THR A 153 -4.54 -25.31 3.66
C THR A 153 -4.45 -26.02 5.01
N LEU A 154 -5.60 -26.31 5.61
CA LEU A 154 -5.70 -26.92 6.96
C LEU A 154 -5.04 -28.31 7.09
N ASP A 155 -4.81 -29.01 5.98
CA ASP A 155 -4.20 -30.34 5.94
C ASP A 155 -2.67 -30.31 5.94
N ARG A 156 -2.05 -29.12 5.89
CA ARG A 156 -0.60 -28.91 5.93
C ARG A 156 -0.15 -28.42 7.31
N VAL A 157 1.16 -28.52 7.55
CA VAL A 157 1.78 -27.90 8.73
C VAL A 157 1.50 -26.39 8.66
N GLU A 158 1.07 -25.82 9.78
CA GLU A 158 0.80 -24.39 9.89
C GLU A 158 2.01 -23.60 9.38
N PRO A 159 1.86 -22.81 8.32
CA PRO A 159 2.98 -22.06 7.76
C PRO A 159 3.36 -20.94 8.72
N LEU A 160 4.64 -20.59 8.66
CA LEU A 160 5.16 -19.39 9.29
C LEU A 160 5.19 -18.27 8.25
N SER A 161 5.14 -17.02 8.72
CA SER A 161 5.53 -15.89 7.90
C SER A 161 7.00 -16.03 7.50
N GLU A 162 7.45 -15.23 6.54
CA GLU A 162 8.87 -15.15 6.18
C GLU A 162 9.80 -14.83 7.36
N ASP A 163 9.30 -14.10 8.36
CA ASP A 163 10.06 -13.75 9.57
C ASP A 163 10.08 -14.89 10.61
N GLY A 164 9.38 -16.01 10.32
CA GLY A 164 9.25 -17.15 11.23
C GLY A 164 8.12 -17.01 12.25
N ASP A 165 7.27 -15.99 12.13
CA ASP A 165 6.14 -15.77 13.03
C ASP A 165 4.95 -16.65 12.65
N ARG A 166 4.13 -17.03 13.64
CA ARG A 166 2.86 -17.73 13.37
C ARG A 166 1.86 -16.79 12.73
N ILE A 167 1.01 -17.32 11.85
CA ILE A 167 -0.12 -16.56 11.31
C ILE A 167 -1.07 -16.18 12.46
N PRO A 168 -1.47 -14.90 12.59
CA PRO A 168 -2.42 -14.46 13.60
C PRO A 168 -3.78 -15.15 13.48
N PHE A 169 -4.50 -15.23 14.60
CA PHE A 169 -5.87 -15.72 14.62
C PHE A 169 -6.87 -14.58 14.35
N PHE A 170 -6.87 -14.08 13.11
CA PHE A 170 -7.66 -12.93 12.67
C PHE A 170 -9.15 -13.00 13.03
N THR A 171 -9.74 -14.18 12.97
CA THR A 171 -11.17 -14.42 13.21
C THR A 171 -11.52 -14.71 14.67
N SER A 172 -10.54 -14.80 15.59
CA SER A 172 -10.81 -15.28 16.96
C SER A 172 -9.99 -14.67 18.09
N ASP A 173 -8.82 -14.09 17.83
CA ASP A 173 -7.98 -13.47 18.87
C ASP A 173 -7.84 -11.97 18.64
N LEU A 174 -8.71 -11.20 19.30
CA LEU A 174 -8.69 -9.75 19.23
C LEU A 174 -7.35 -9.15 19.65
N ALA A 175 -6.70 -9.72 20.67
CA ALA A 175 -5.46 -9.15 21.21
C ALA A 175 -4.34 -9.24 20.18
N GLN A 176 -4.23 -10.37 19.47
CA GLN A 176 -3.27 -10.53 18.37
C GLN A 176 -3.55 -9.56 17.22
N VAL A 177 -4.82 -9.40 16.84
CA VAL A 177 -5.20 -8.49 15.74
C VAL A 177 -4.91 -7.04 16.11
N GLU A 178 -5.22 -6.63 17.35
CA GLU A 178 -4.91 -5.29 17.85
C GLU A 178 -3.41 -5.01 17.90
N GLU A 179 -2.60 -5.95 18.41
CA GLU A 179 -1.15 -5.80 18.48
C GLU A 179 -0.56 -5.58 17.08
N MET A 180 -0.97 -6.42 16.13
CA MET A 180 -0.60 -6.27 14.73
C MET A 180 -1.04 -4.91 14.17
N ALA A 181 -2.31 -4.55 14.35
CA ALA A 181 -2.87 -3.31 13.82
C ALA A 181 -2.11 -2.08 14.34
N ARG A 182 -1.82 -2.03 15.64
CA ARG A 182 -1.06 -0.94 16.28
C ARG A 182 0.38 -0.87 15.79
N LYS A 183 0.99 -2.02 15.48
CA LYS A 183 2.34 -2.07 14.89
C LYS A 183 2.34 -1.54 13.45
N ALA A 184 1.33 -1.89 12.65
CA ALA A 184 1.24 -1.51 11.24
C ALA A 184 0.77 -0.07 11.04
N LEU A 185 -0.22 0.37 11.81
CA LEU A 185 -0.90 1.66 11.70
C LEU A 185 -0.48 2.57 12.85
N LYS A 186 0.83 2.81 12.92
CA LYS A 186 1.41 3.67 13.95
C LYS A 186 0.81 5.07 13.83
N ASP A 187 0.37 5.61 14.97
CA ASP A 187 -0.26 6.94 15.10
C ASP A 187 -1.69 7.06 14.55
N TRP A 188 -2.30 5.94 14.10
CA TRP A 188 -3.72 5.88 13.75
C TRP A 188 -4.59 5.56 14.97
N THR A 189 -5.85 6.00 14.92
CA THR A 189 -6.86 5.65 15.91
C THR A 189 -7.53 4.34 15.53
N ILE A 190 -7.68 3.43 16.53
CA ILE A 190 -8.39 2.16 16.41
C ILE A 190 -9.46 2.13 17.49
N GLU A 191 -10.73 2.07 17.06
CA GLU A 191 -11.91 1.97 17.91
C GLU A 191 -12.58 0.62 17.69
N ILE A 192 -12.97 -0.04 18.78
CA ILE A 192 -13.54 -1.39 18.75
C ILE A 192 -14.72 -1.43 19.72
N ASP A 193 -15.91 -1.62 19.17
CA ASP A 193 -17.14 -1.83 19.92
C ASP A 193 -17.38 -3.33 20.13
N ARG A 194 -17.87 -3.70 21.32
CA ARG A 194 -18.18 -5.10 21.66
C ARG A 194 -19.65 -5.45 21.54
N ASP A 195 -20.54 -4.47 21.67
CA ASP A 195 -21.99 -4.67 21.54
C ASP A 195 -22.68 -3.41 21.01
N PRO A 196 -23.11 -3.40 19.73
CA PRO A 196 -22.85 -4.43 18.72
C PRO A 196 -21.35 -4.50 18.37
N CYS A 197 -20.87 -5.65 17.89
CA CYS A 197 -19.49 -5.77 17.43
C CYS A 197 -19.26 -4.88 16.20
N ASP A 198 -18.29 -3.97 16.30
CA ASP A 198 -17.93 -3.03 15.22
C ASP A 198 -16.48 -2.58 15.41
N ALA A 199 -15.87 -2.04 14.36
CA ALA A 199 -14.54 -1.45 14.46
C ALA A 199 -14.33 -0.35 13.42
N HIS A 200 -13.59 0.67 13.84
CA HIS A 200 -13.21 1.81 13.02
C HIS A 200 -11.71 2.05 13.14
N VAL A 201 -11.06 2.33 12.02
CA VAL A 201 -9.64 2.64 11.98
C VAL A 201 -9.43 3.86 11.10
N PHE A 202 -8.81 4.90 11.63
CA PHE A 202 -8.66 6.15 10.89
C PHE A 202 -7.42 6.93 11.29
N ASN A 203 -6.87 7.68 10.34
CA ASN A 203 -5.76 8.59 10.61
C ASN A 203 -6.32 9.90 11.20
N PRO A 204 -5.99 10.25 12.46
CA PRO A 204 -6.50 11.48 13.07
C PRO A 204 -5.93 12.76 12.43
N ALA A 205 -4.84 12.68 11.67
CA ALA A 205 -4.24 13.80 10.95
C ALA A 205 -4.85 14.01 9.55
N ALA A 206 -5.74 13.12 9.10
CA ALA A 206 -6.43 13.28 7.82
C ALA A 206 -7.40 14.47 7.85
N SER A 207 -7.37 15.31 6.80
CA SER A 207 -8.42 16.29 6.55
C SER A 207 -9.76 15.60 6.28
N ASP A 208 -10.88 16.31 6.48
CA ASP A 208 -12.24 15.74 6.35
C ASP A 208 -12.57 15.14 4.97
N ASP A 209 -11.82 15.51 3.92
CA ASP A 209 -12.00 15.00 2.54
C ASP A 209 -11.23 13.69 2.25
N GLY A 210 -10.52 13.12 3.23
CA GLY A 210 -9.68 11.93 3.06
C GLY A 210 -10.39 10.60 3.34
N ASP A 211 -11.34 10.19 2.51
CA ASP A 211 -12.07 8.92 2.66
C ASP A 211 -11.14 7.69 2.67
N GLU A 212 -10.00 7.77 1.95
CA GLU A 212 -8.97 6.71 1.93
C GLU A 212 -8.28 6.48 3.29
N LEU A 213 -8.46 7.40 4.25
CA LEU A 213 -7.84 7.37 5.57
C LEU A 213 -8.81 6.97 6.69
N ARG A 214 -9.99 6.44 6.32
CA ARG A 214 -11.05 6.01 7.24
C ARG A 214 -11.58 4.63 6.83
N MET A 215 -11.53 3.67 7.74
CA MET A 215 -11.90 2.28 7.51
C MET A 215 -12.95 1.83 8.52
N ALA A 216 -14.00 1.16 8.06
CA ALA A 216 -15.10 0.70 8.89
C ALA A 216 -15.46 -0.77 8.67
N ALA A 217 -15.74 -1.49 9.76
CA ALA A 217 -16.10 -2.90 9.75
C ALA A 217 -17.59 -3.14 9.45
N TRP A 218 -18.49 -2.31 9.96
CA TRP A 218 -19.93 -2.47 9.73
C TRP A 218 -20.62 -1.15 9.43
N ARG A 219 -20.60 -0.22 10.39
CA ARG A 219 -21.17 1.12 10.23
C ARG A 219 -20.12 2.05 9.65
N ASP A 220 -20.40 2.61 8.49
CA ASP A 220 -19.53 3.61 7.89
C ASP A 220 -19.63 4.96 8.64
N PHE A 221 -18.64 5.83 8.48
CA PHE A 221 -18.57 7.14 9.15
C PHE A 221 -19.69 8.09 8.72
N ASN A 222 -20.24 7.88 7.52
CA ASN A 222 -21.41 8.61 7.00
C ASN A 222 -22.76 8.04 7.52
N GLY A 223 -22.73 6.99 8.35
CA GLY A 223 -23.92 6.32 8.89
C GLY A 223 -24.55 5.27 7.98
N SER A 224 -23.96 5.00 6.81
CA SER A 224 -24.35 3.87 5.97
C SER A 224 -23.81 2.55 6.56
N PHE A 225 -24.24 1.42 6.00
CA PHE A 225 -23.83 0.10 6.46
C PHE A 225 -23.19 -0.67 5.31
N HIS A 226 -22.03 -1.27 5.56
CA HIS A 226 -21.42 -2.21 4.62
C HIS A 226 -22.10 -3.59 4.66
N MET A 227 -22.76 -3.94 5.77
CA MET A 227 -23.36 -5.25 6.01
C MET A 227 -24.73 -5.10 6.69
N GLU A 228 -25.63 -6.06 6.51
CA GLU A 228 -26.95 -6.05 7.15
C GLU A 228 -26.89 -6.26 8.67
N LYS A 229 -25.83 -6.92 9.17
CA LYS A 229 -25.65 -7.30 10.58
C LYS A 229 -24.21 -7.02 11.00
N PRO A 230 -23.96 -6.79 12.30
CA PRO A 230 -22.60 -6.66 12.81
C PRO A 230 -21.80 -7.96 12.61
N PRO A 231 -20.46 -7.85 12.50
CA PRO A 231 -19.54 -8.97 12.60
C PRO A 231 -19.81 -9.87 13.81
N ALA A 232 -19.50 -11.16 13.70
CA ALA A 232 -19.81 -12.14 14.74
C ALA A 232 -18.99 -11.95 16.03
N ASN A 233 -17.83 -11.29 15.96
CA ASN A 233 -17.02 -10.93 17.12
C ASN A 233 -16.10 -9.73 16.82
N PRO A 234 -15.47 -9.11 17.84
CA PRO A 234 -14.62 -7.94 17.64
C PRO A 234 -13.33 -8.19 16.83
N ALA A 235 -12.78 -9.41 16.85
CA ALA A 235 -11.58 -9.73 16.07
C ALA A 235 -11.90 -9.72 14.56
N ILE A 236 -13.05 -10.29 14.19
CA ILE A 236 -13.59 -10.20 12.83
C ILE A 236 -13.87 -8.73 12.47
N ALA A 237 -14.45 -7.95 13.38
CA ALA A 237 -14.72 -6.54 13.14
C ALA A 237 -13.44 -5.77 12.80
N LEU A 238 -12.42 -5.82 13.66
CA LEU A 238 -11.15 -5.14 13.40
C LEU A 238 -10.48 -5.64 12.11
N THR A 239 -10.48 -6.95 11.88
CA THR A 239 -9.95 -7.55 10.65
C THR A 239 -10.69 -7.03 9.41
N LEU A 240 -12.01 -6.93 9.43
CA LEU A 240 -12.81 -6.39 8.32
C LEU A 240 -12.50 -4.94 8.03
N ALA A 241 -12.40 -4.09 9.06
CA ALA A 241 -12.01 -2.69 8.89
C ALA A 241 -10.62 -2.59 8.22
N MET A 242 -9.63 -3.31 8.75
CA MET A 242 -8.27 -3.32 8.20
C MET A 242 -8.24 -3.84 6.76
N MET A 243 -8.95 -4.93 6.47
CA MET A 243 -9.06 -5.46 5.12
C MET A 243 -9.64 -4.37 4.22
N ARG A 244 -10.81 -3.81 4.51
CA ARG A 244 -11.42 -2.81 3.61
C ARG A 244 -10.53 -1.62 3.27
N GLY A 245 -9.67 -1.13 4.18
CA GLY A 245 -8.69 -0.09 3.83
C GLY A 245 -7.62 -0.52 2.81
N GLN A 246 -7.38 -1.81 2.64
CA GLN A 246 -6.49 -2.35 1.62
C GLN A 246 -7.18 -2.54 0.26
N SER A 247 -8.50 -2.33 0.13
CA SER A 247 -9.23 -2.62 -1.13
C SER A 247 -8.68 -1.84 -2.32
N MET A 248 -8.23 -0.60 -2.11
CA MET A 248 -7.60 0.25 -3.14
C MET A 248 -6.38 -0.41 -3.80
N HIS A 249 -5.71 -1.35 -3.12
CA HIS A 249 -4.58 -2.08 -3.69
C HIS A 249 -5.01 -3.25 -4.59
N PHE A 250 -6.29 -3.62 -4.56
CA PHE A 250 -6.86 -4.74 -5.30
C PHE A 250 -7.87 -4.31 -6.38
N GLU A 251 -8.13 -3.02 -6.53
CA GLU A 251 -8.88 -2.43 -7.66
C GLU A 251 -8.01 -2.35 -8.91
#